data_AF-A0A534WWP0-F1
#
_entry.id   AF-A0A534WWP0-F1
#
_cell.length_a   1.000
_cell.length_b   1.000
_cell.length_c   1.000
_cell.angle_alpha   90.00
_cell.angle_beta   90.00
_cell.angle_gamma   90.00
#
_symmetry.space_group_name_H-M   'P 1'
#
loop_
_entity.id
_entity.type
_entity.pdbx_description
1 polymer ?
#
loop_
_entity_poly.entity_id
_entity_poly.type
_entity_poly.pdbx_seq_one_letter_code
_entity_poly.pdbx_strand_id
1 'polypeptide(L)' 'MRTLARSGRIFVEDHAWAAMEERCVPFADLRHALEHAESCRSQPNGRWQVVGRDPDRDVLRLIVELHDDLLVITVYRGDE' A
#
# COMPACT_ATOMS: atom_id res chain seq x y z
N MET A 1 5.85 8.42 -4.80
CA MET A 1 5.72 7.22 -3.95
C MET A 1 7.02 6.81 -3.27
N ARG A 2 8.03 6.33 -4.01
CA ARG A 2 9.22 5.65 -3.44
C ARG A 2 10.00 6.49 -2.42
N THR A 3 10.10 7.80 -2.64
CA THR A 3 10.77 8.70 -1.69
C THR A 3 10.00 8.77 -0.36
N LEU A 4 8.68 8.92 -0.40
CA LEU A 4 7.83 9.00 0.80
C LEU A 4 7.73 7.67 1.56
N ALA A 5 7.73 6.52 0.89
CA ALA A 5 7.77 5.23 1.57
C ALA A 5 9.11 4.98 2.28
N ARG A 6 10.23 5.48 1.72
CA ARG A 6 11.57 5.39 2.33
C ARG A 6 11.84 6.46 3.39
N SER A 7 11.22 7.63 3.31
CA SER A 7 11.52 8.80 4.18
C SER A 7 10.38 9.23 5.10
N GLY A 8 9.15 8.78 4.85
CA GLY A 8 7.93 9.27 5.48
C GLY A 8 7.31 8.28 6.45
N ARG A 9 6.39 8.78 7.28
CA ARG A 9 5.56 7.94 8.16
C ARG A 9 4.46 7.31 7.30
N ILE A 10 4.38 5.99 7.37
CA ILE A 10 3.27 5.22 6.78
C ILE A 10 2.22 5.09 7.87
N PHE A 11 1.05 5.67 7.63
CA PHE A 11 -0.11 5.48 8.48
C PHE A 11 -1.04 4.48 7.82
N VAL A 12 -1.56 3.54 8.59
CA VAL A 12 -2.53 2.54 8.14
C VAL A 12 -3.81 2.81 8.90
N GLU A 13 -4.91 3.05 8.19
CA GLU A 13 -6.22 3.23 8.85
C GLU A 13 -6.66 1.93 9.53
N ASP A 14 -7.47 2.01 10.58
CA ASP A 14 -7.95 0.83 11.33
C ASP A 14 -8.63 -0.21 10.41
N HIS A 15 -9.40 0.25 9.42
CA HIS A 15 -10.02 -0.65 8.44
C HIS A 15 -8.98 -1.34 7.54
N ALA A 16 -7.94 -0.61 7.13
CA ALA A 16 -6.84 -1.17 6.35
C ALA A 16 -6.02 -2.16 7.17
N TRP A 17 -5.85 -1.89 8.48
CA TRP A 17 -5.18 -2.78 9.41
C TRP A 17 -5.95 -4.09 9.58
N ALA A 18 -7.26 -4.02 9.80
CA ALA A 18 -8.12 -5.19 9.85
C ALA A 18 -8.04 -6.00 8.54
N ALA A 19 -8.04 -5.32 7.39
CA ALA A 19 -7.89 -5.98 6.09
C ALA A 19 -6.53 -6.67 5.92
N MET A 20 -5.45 -6.10 6.48
CA MET A 20 -4.12 -6.70 6.51
C MET A 20 -4.08 -7.94 7.40
N GLU A 21 -4.67 -7.87 8.60
CA GLU A 21 -4.74 -9.00 9.53
C GLU A 21 -5.54 -10.17 8.93
N GLU A 22 -6.71 -9.89 8.33
CA GLU A 22 -7.54 -10.89 7.65
C GLU A 22 -6.80 -11.61 6.51
N ARG A 23 -5.89 -10.91 5.83
CA ARG A 23 -5.17 -11.40 4.63
C ARG A 23 -3.75 -11.86 4.92
N CYS A 24 -3.36 -11.90 6.20
CA CYS A 24 -2.02 -12.21 6.66
C CYS A 24 -0.95 -11.38 5.92
N VAL A 25 -1.20 -10.08 5.72
CA VAL A 25 -0.25 -9.15 5.11
C VAL A 25 0.48 -8.40 6.22
N PRO A 26 1.72 -8.78 6.57
CA PRO A 26 2.49 -8.05 7.57
C PRO A 26 2.84 -6.65 7.08
N PHE A 27 3.05 -5.73 8.02
CA PHE A 27 3.46 -4.35 7.71
C PHE A 27 4.77 -4.28 6.91
N ALA A 28 5.67 -5.25 7.09
CA ALA A 28 6.90 -5.35 6.31
C ALA A 28 6.63 -5.53 4.80
N ASP A 29 5.63 -6.33 4.44
CA ASP A 29 5.25 -6.62 3.05
C ASP A 29 4.56 -5.43 2.42
N LEU A 30 3.67 -4.77 3.18
CA LEU A 30 3.08 -3.48 2.80
C LEU A 30 4.17 -2.45 2.46
N ARG A 31 5.14 -2.27 3.37
CA ARG A 31 6.24 -1.33 3.18
C ARG A 31 7.07 -1.71 1.96
N HIS A 32 7.37 -3.00 1.78
CA HIS A 32 8.14 -3.47 0.62
C HIS A 32 7.41 -3.17 -0.70
N ALA A 33 6.11 -3.47 -0.77
CA ALA A 33 5.29 -3.18 -1.95
C ALA A 33 5.21 -1.67 -2.26
N LEU A 34 5.20 -0.80 -1.25
CA LEU A 34 5.22 0.65 -1.45
C LEU A 34 6.59 1.18 -1.91
N GLU A 35 7.69 0.63 -1.39
CA GLU A 35 9.07 1.00 -1.76
C GLU A 35 9.43 0.49 -3.17
N HIS A 36 8.88 -0.65 -3.55
CA HIS A 36 9.10 -1.35 -4.82
C HIS A 36 7.88 -1.30 -5.75
N ALA A 37 7.02 -0.30 -5.56
CA ALA A 37 5.83 -0.10 -6.39
C ALA A 37 6.18 -0.14 -7.88
N GLU A 38 5.50 -1.01 -8.61
CA GLU A 38 5.67 -1.23 -10.05
C GLU A 38 4.76 -0.31 -10.85
N SER A 39 3.59 0.01 -10.29
CA SER A 39 2.62 0.93 -10.88
C SER A 39 2.00 1.82 -9.80
N CYS A 40 1.74 3.07 -10.17
CA CYS A 40 1.03 4.04 -9.35
C CYS A 40 0.05 4.80 -10.25
N ARG A 41 -1.25 4.70 -9.97
CA ARG A 41 -2.31 5.34 -10.76
C ARG A 41 -3.20 6.20 -9.87
N SER A 42 -3.35 7.47 -10.23
CA SER A 42 -4.32 8.37 -9.59
C SER A 42 -5.76 7.95 -9.93
N GLN A 43 -6.64 8.00 -8.95
CA GLN A 43 -8.07 7.75 -9.07
C GLN A 43 -8.86 9.07 -9.02
N PRO A 44 -10.10 9.12 -9.57
CA PRO A 44 -10.90 10.35 -9.64
C PRO A 44 -11.30 10.95 -8.28
N ASN A 45 -11.25 10.15 -7.22
CA ASN A 45 -11.54 10.54 -5.84
C ASN A 45 -10.33 11.14 -5.10
N GLY A 46 -9.20 11.38 -5.79
CA GLY A 46 -7.97 11.90 -5.19
C GLY A 46 -7.06 10.83 -4.57
N ARG A 47 -7.47 9.55 -4.61
CA ARG A 47 -6.67 8.43 -4.11
C ARG A 47 -5.70 7.92 -5.16
N TRP A 48 -4.77 7.09 -4.72
CA TRP A 48 -3.79 6.44 -5.56
C TRP A 48 -3.91 4.93 -5.41
N GLN A 49 -4.02 4.25 -6.53
CA GLN A 49 -3.82 2.81 -6.58
C GLN A 49 -2.34 2.54 -6.82
N VAL A 50 -1.72 1.83 -5.88
CA VAL A 50 -0.35 1.36 -5.99
C VAL A 50 -0.37 -0.14 -6.19
N VAL A 51 0.40 -0.63 -7.16
CA VAL A 51 0.61 -2.06 -7.34
C VAL A 51 2.08 -2.32 -7.09
N GLY A 52 2.37 -3.17 -6.12
CA GLY A 52 3.71 -3.61 -5.77
C GLY A 52 3.72 -5.10 -5.50
N ARG A 53 4.91 -5.62 -5.19
CA ARG A 53 5.09 -7.01 -4.77
C ARG A 53 5.61 -7.06 -3.34
N ASP A 54 5.19 -8.07 -2.60
CA ASP A 54 5.82 -8.43 -1.34
C ASP A 54 7.16 -9.16 -1.58
N PRO A 55 7.96 -9.44 -0.53
CA PRO A 55 9.25 -10.13 -0.66
C PRO A 55 9.12 -11.53 -1.28
N ASP A 56 7.97 -12.17 -1.12
CA ASP A 56 7.63 -13.49 -1.67
C ASP A 56 7.15 -13.42 -3.13
N ARG A 57 7.06 -12.21 -3.68
CA ARG A 57 6.63 -11.85 -5.05
C ARG A 57 5.11 -11.93 -5.29
N ASP A 58 4.30 -12.02 -4.24
CA ASP A 58 2.87 -11.88 -4.38
C ASP A 58 2.50 -10.43 -4.71
N VAL A 59 1.51 -10.25 -5.57
CA VAL A 59 1.03 -8.92 -5.96
C VAL A 59 0.16 -8.35 -4.84
N LEU A 60 0.55 -7.17 -4.37
CA LEU A 60 -0.21 -6.34 -3.46
C LEU A 60 -0.74 -5.11 -4.21
N ARG A 61 -2.06 -4.93 -4.19
CA ARG A 61 -2.72 -3.71 -4.67
C ARG A 61 -3.14 -2.90 -3.46
N LEU A 62 -2.70 -1.66 -3.39
CA LEU A 62 -2.89 -0.76 -2.26
C LEU A 62 -3.67 0.46 -2.74
N ILE A 63 -4.65 0.90 -1.97
CA ILE A 63 -5.28 2.21 -2.14
C ILE A 63 -4.74 3.12 -1.07
N VAL A 64 -4.15 4.24 -1.48
CA VAL A 64 -3.49 5.17 -0.58
C VAL A 64 -3.89 6.61 -0.89
N GLU A 65 -3.87 7.46 0.13
CA GLU A 65 -3.96 8.92 -0.02
C GLU A 65 -2.59 9.52 0.23
N LEU A 66 -2.24 10.50 -0.62
CA LEU A 66 -1.01 11.27 -0.51
C LEU A 66 -1.38 12.63 0.08
N HIS A 67 -1.05 12.82 1.35
CA HIS A 67 -1.06 14.11 2.04
C HIS A 67 0.41 14.56 2.26
N ASP A 68 0.70 15.24 3.36
CA ASP A 68 2.08 15.44 3.85
C ASP A 68 2.76 14.10 4.21
N ASP A 69 1.97 13.10 4.60
CA ASP A 69 2.36 11.71 4.87
C ASP A 69 1.65 10.72 3.93
N LEU A 70 2.08 9.45 3.94
CA LEU A 70 1.45 8.38 3.15
C LEU A 70 0.41 7.63 3.99
N LEU A 71 -0.87 7.73 3.60
CA LEU A 71 -1.97 7.06 4.27
C LEU A 71 -2.42 5.84 3.46
N VAL A 72 -2.37 4.65 4.06
CA VAL A 72 -2.84 3.39 3.48
C VAL A 72 -4.28 3.15 3.93
N ILE A 73 -5.18 3.08 2.95
CA ILE A 73 -6.64 3.03 3.15
C ILE A 73 -7.17 1.63 2.91
N THR A 74 -6.57 0.89 1.98
CA THR A 74 -7.01 -0.47 1.68
C THR A 74 -5.87 -1.30 1.10
N VAL A 75 -5.81 -2.56 1.52
CA VAL A 75 -4.82 -3.54 1.06
C VAL A 75 -5.56 -4.73 0.43
N TYR A 76 -5.18 -5.06 -0.80
CA TYR A 76 -5.64 -6.23 -1.54
C TYR A 76 -4.44 -7.13 -1.86
N ARG A 77 -4.59 -8.45 -1.61
CA ARG A 77 -3.61 -9.49 -1.95
C ARG A 77 -4.24 -10.40 -3.00
N GLY A 78 -3.60 -10.57 -4.17
CA GLY A 78 -4.04 -11.53 -5.21
C GLY A 78 -4.54 -10.94 -6.54
N ASP A 79 -4.72 -11.85 -7.51
CA ASP A 79 -4.89 -11.59 -8.96
C ASP A 79 -6.29 -11.12 -9.40
N GLU A 80 -7.23 -10.94 -8.49
CA GLU A 80 -8.59 -10.44 -8.81
C GLU A 80 -8.64 -8.91 -8.95
#